data_AF-A0A6M5Y5V2-F1
#
_entry.id   AF-A0A6M5Y5V2-F1
#
_cell.length_a   1.000
_cell.length_b   1.000
_cell.length_c   1.000
_cell.angle_alpha   90.00
_cell.angle_beta   90.00
_cell.angle_gamma   90.00
#
_symmetry.space_group_name_H-M   'P 1'
#
loop_
_entity.id
_entity.type
_entity.pdbx_description
1 polymer ?
#
loop_
_entity_poly.entity_id
_entity_poly.type
_entity_poly.pdbx_seq_one_letter_code
_entity_poly.pdbx_strand_id
1 'polypeptide(L)'
;MRTITYESLRAEHAWMIVSDQLQQRNNVLAKGISHMERDPAELPMASRLMMLRYHLKMSLRQLTQEARKQALVPEDPDRLHQQWLHVHQLFFLLRQIDTELKRASHENDTLRSWMDSLEGRVYRSALVHLN
;
A
#
# COMPACT_ATOMS: atom_id res chain seq x y z
N MET A 1 34.54 -2.03 -3.45
CA MET A 1 33.43 -1.81 -4.41
C MET A 1 32.20 -2.53 -3.87
N ARG A 2 31.01 -1.91 -3.85
CA ARG A 2 29.77 -2.62 -3.49
C ARG A 2 29.45 -3.61 -4.61
N THR A 3 29.50 -4.90 -4.32
CA THR A 3 29.15 -5.95 -5.28
C THR A 3 27.62 -5.97 -5.43
N ILE A 4 27.09 -5.34 -6.47
CA ILE A 4 25.67 -5.40 -6.81
C ILE A 4 25.41 -6.77 -7.43
N THR A 5 24.60 -7.59 -6.77
CA THR A 5 24.18 -8.89 -7.30
C THR A 5 22.83 -8.76 -8.01
N TYR A 6 22.59 -9.64 -8.98
CA TYR A 6 21.31 -9.71 -9.68
C TYR A 6 20.12 -9.89 -8.71
N GLU A 7 20.29 -10.70 -7.67
CA GLU A 7 19.28 -10.89 -6.64
C GLU A 7 19.02 -9.63 -5.80
N SER A 8 20.04 -8.81 -5.55
CA SER A 8 19.84 -7.52 -4.85
C SER A 8 19.04 -6.55 -5.72
N LEU A 9 19.28 -6.52 -7.04
CA LEU A 9 18.47 -5.72 -7.98
C LEU A 9 17.01 -6.19 -8.02
N ARG A 10 16.77 -7.50 -7.95
CA ARG A 10 15.40 -8.05 -7.86
C ARG A 10 14.69 -7.62 -6.58
N ALA A 11 15.38 -7.68 -5.44
CA ALA A 11 14.82 -7.24 -4.16
C ALA A 11 14.49 -5.74 -4.18
N GLU A 12 15.36 -4.91 -4.76
CA GLU A 12 15.12 -3.47 -4.93
C GLU A 12 13.93 -3.16 -5.84
N HIS A 13 13.82 -3.87 -6.97
CA HIS A 13 12.67 -3.76 -7.86
C HIS A 13 11.36 -4.20 -7.19
N ALA A 14 11.38 -5.30 -6.44
CA ALA A 14 10.23 -5.77 -5.68
C ALA A 14 9.81 -4.76 -4.60
N TRP A 15 10.79 -4.17 -3.90
CA TRP A 15 10.54 -3.10 -2.93
C TRP A 15 9.84 -1.90 -3.58
N MET A 16 10.32 -1.45 -4.74
CA MET A 16 9.71 -0.35 -5.49
C MET A 16 8.25 -0.63 -5.84
N ILE A 17 7.96 -1.81 -6.41
CA ILE A 17 6.59 -2.20 -6.81
C ILE A 17 5.65 -2.23 -5.62
N VAL A 18 6.04 -2.92 -4.54
CA VAL A 18 5.18 -3.08 -3.36
C VAL A 18 4.95 -1.73 -2.67
N SER A 19 5.96 -0.85 -2.65
CA SER A 19 5.84 0.50 -2.09
C SER A 19 4.86 1.37 -2.90
N ASP A 20 4.92 1.30 -4.23
CA ASP A 20 3.96 2.01 -5.08
C ASP A 20 2.53 1.50 -4.83
N GLN A 21 2.33 0.19 -4.75
CA GLN A 21 1.01 -0.38 -4.46
C GLN A 21 0.48 0.07 -3.09
N LEU A 22 1.31 0.08 -2.05
CA LEU A 22 0.93 0.60 -0.72
C LEU A 22 0.57 2.10 -0.77
N GLN A 23 1.31 2.90 -1.55
CA GLN A 23 1.00 4.31 -1.76
C GLN A 23 -0.34 4.49 -2.50
N GLN A 24 -0.61 3.68 -3.52
CA GLN A 24 -1.90 3.65 -4.19
C GLN A 24 -3.03 3.33 -3.19
N ARG A 25 -2.86 2.36 -2.29
CA ARG A 25 -3.88 2.03 -1.27
C ARG A 25 -4.09 3.16 -0.27
N ASN A 26 -3.03 3.83 0.17
CA ASN A 26 -3.14 5.03 1.00
C ASN A 26 -3.95 6.13 0.30
N ASN A 27 -3.77 6.30 -1.03
CA ASN A 27 -4.55 7.26 -1.81
C ASN A 27 -6.02 6.85 -1.95
N VAL A 28 -6.31 5.56 -2.18
CA VAL A 28 -7.68 5.03 -2.21
C VAL A 28 -8.36 5.28 -0.87
N LEU A 29 -7.71 4.93 0.24
CA LEU A 29 -8.24 5.17 1.58
C LEU A 29 -8.52 6.66 1.81
N ALA A 30 -7.59 7.54 1.45
CA ALA A 30 -7.78 8.98 1.59
C ALA A 30 -9.01 9.49 0.82
N LYS A 31 -9.16 9.09 -0.45
CA LYS A 31 -10.31 9.50 -1.27
C LYS A 31 -11.61 8.87 -0.80
N GLY A 32 -11.57 7.63 -0.31
CA GLY A 32 -12.72 6.92 0.23
C GLY A 32 -13.25 7.61 1.49
N ILE A 33 -12.36 7.95 2.43
CA ILE A 33 -12.71 8.75 3.62
C ILE A 33 -13.43 10.05 3.20
N SER A 34 -12.81 10.85 2.33
CA SER A 34 -13.40 12.11 1.88
C SER A 34 -14.70 11.95 1.07
N HIS A 35 -14.96 10.76 0.52
CA HIS A 35 -16.23 10.46 -0.13
C HIS A 35 -17.31 10.16 0.90
N MET A 36 -17.01 9.30 1.89
CA MET A 36 -17.92 8.92 2.97
C MET A 36 -18.26 10.09 3.90
N GLU A 37 -17.31 10.96 4.21
CA GLU A 37 -17.51 12.13 5.10
C GLU A 37 -18.57 13.13 4.60
N ARG A 38 -19.02 13.01 3.35
CA ARG A 38 -20.06 13.87 2.77
C ARG A 38 -21.46 13.54 3.28
N ASP A 39 -21.67 12.33 3.79
CA ASP A 39 -22.95 11.86 4.32
C ASP A 39 -22.79 11.50 5.81
N PRO A 40 -23.53 12.15 6.72
CA PRO A 40 -23.53 11.80 8.14
C PRO A 40 -23.80 10.31 8.44
N ALA A 41 -24.61 9.64 7.61
CA ALA A 41 -24.89 8.20 7.78
C ALA A 41 -23.66 7.32 7.55
N GLU A 42 -22.68 7.81 6.78
CA GLU A 42 -21.47 7.08 6.38
C GLU A 42 -20.27 7.37 7.30
N LEU A 43 -20.42 8.26 8.28
CA LEU A 43 -19.35 8.61 9.23
C LEU A 43 -18.75 7.41 9.99
N PRO A 44 -19.51 6.37 10.40
CA PRO A 44 -18.92 5.18 10.99
C PRO A 44 -17.94 4.47 10.05
N MET A 45 -18.27 4.37 8.76
CA MET A 45 -17.39 3.76 7.76
C MET A 45 -16.18 4.67 7.47
N ALA A 46 -16.39 5.98 7.35
CA ALA A 46 -15.30 6.95 7.20
C ALA A 46 -14.26 6.83 8.34
N SER A 47 -14.74 6.72 9.57
CA SER A 47 -13.90 6.56 10.76
C SER A 47 -13.10 5.26 10.73
N ARG A 48 -13.71 4.16 10.29
CA ARG A 48 -13.01 2.88 10.11
C ARG A 48 -11.92 2.96 9.05
N LEU A 49 -12.20 3.56 7.90
CA LEU A 49 -11.19 3.77 6.86
C LEU A 49 -10.05 4.68 7.33
N MET A 50 -10.36 5.67 8.17
CA MET A 50 -9.36 6.55 8.78
C MET A 50 -8.43 5.79 9.73
N MET A 51 -8.96 4.89 10.56
CA MET A 51 -8.15 4.00 11.39
C MET A 51 -7.26 3.09 10.53
N LEU A 52 -7.81 2.47 9.48
CA LEU A 52 -7.05 1.62 8.56
C LEU A 52 -5.90 2.40 7.88
N ARG A 53 -6.18 3.63 7.41
CA ARG A 53 -5.19 4.52 6.82
C ARG A 53 -4.11 4.94 7.82
N TYR A 54 -4.49 5.20 9.07
CA TYR A 54 -3.53 5.50 10.13
C TYR A 54 -2.59 4.32 10.37
N HIS A 55 -3.12 3.10 10.50
CA HIS A 55 -2.30 1.88 10.65
C HIS A 55 -1.34 1.69 9.49
N LEU A 56 -1.81 1.82 8.25
CA LEU A 56 -0.96 1.77 7.05
C LEU A 56 0.22 2.75 7.15
N LYS A 57 -0.05 4.03 7.44
CA LYS A 57 0.98 5.06 7.53
C LYS A 57 1.99 4.78 8.65
N MET A 58 1.52 4.30 9.80
CA MET A 58 2.38 4.01 10.94
C MET A 58 3.27 2.78 10.68
N SER A 59 2.70 1.69 10.16
CA SER A 59 3.45 0.49 9.80
C SER A 59 4.49 0.79 8.71
N LEU A 60 4.12 1.54 7.66
CA LEU A 60 5.07 1.98 6.63
C LEU A 60 6.22 2.80 7.22
N ARG A 61 5.93 3.75 8.11
CA ARG A 61 6.94 4.58 8.76
C ARG A 61 7.90 3.71 9.58
N GLN A 62 7.38 2.77 10.36
CA GLN A 62 8.18 1.86 11.16
C GLN A 62 9.08 0.99 10.29
N LEU A 63 8.51 0.31 9.30
CA LEU A 63 9.26 -0.56 8.38
C LEU A 63 10.35 0.21 7.63
N THR A 64 10.06 1.45 7.20
CA THR A 64 11.05 2.33 6.56
C THR A 64 12.19 2.71 7.50
N GLN A 65 11.88 2.98 8.77
CA GLN A 65 12.91 3.29 9.77
C GLN A 65 13.79 2.07 10.07
N GLU A 66 13.21 0.87 10.16
CA GLU A 66 13.94 -0.38 10.36
C GLU A 66 14.89 -0.66 9.19
N ALA A 67 14.40 -0.55 7.94
CA ALA A 67 15.24 -0.73 6.75
C ALA A 67 16.41 0.27 6.68
N ARG A 68 16.18 1.53 7.07
CA ARG A 68 17.25 2.55 7.12
C ARG A 68 18.31 2.25 8.17
N LYS A 69 17.92 1.73 9.34
CA LYS A 69 18.87 1.33 10.39
C LYS A 69 19.77 0.18 9.93
N GLN A 70 19.20 -0.80 9.22
CA GLN A 70 19.95 -1.95 8.69
C GLN A 70 20.98 -1.55 7.61
N ALA A 71 20.69 -0.53 6.80
CA ALA A 71 21.59 -0.07 5.74
C ALA A 71 22.92 0.54 6.25
N LEU A 72 23.02 0.85 7.56
CA LEU A 72 24.21 1.43 8.18
C LEU A 72 25.23 0.37 8.67
N VAL A 73 24.87 -0.92 8.64
CA VAL A 73 25.76 -2.01 9.05
C VAL A 73 26.55 -2.52 7.82
N PRO A 74 27.86 -2.24 7.69
CA PRO A 74 28.55 -2.31 6.39
C PRO A 74 28.92 -3.72 5.91
N GLU A 75 28.87 -4.75 6.76
CA GLU A 75 29.43 -6.08 6.48
C GLU A 75 28.53 -7.24 6.93
N ASP A 76 27.23 -7.14 6.68
CA ASP A 76 26.32 -8.24 7.01
C ASP A 76 26.18 -9.22 5.82
N PRO A 77 26.65 -10.49 5.93
CA PRO A 77 26.38 -11.52 4.92
C PRO A 77 24.88 -11.74 4.69
N ASP A 78 24.02 -11.35 5.65
CA ASP A 78 22.58 -11.48 5.56
C ASP A 78 21.88 -10.29 4.89
N ARG A 79 22.63 -9.33 4.31
CA ARG A 79 22.02 -8.12 3.72
C ARG A 79 20.95 -8.44 2.66
N LEU A 80 21.19 -9.41 1.78
CA LEU A 80 20.20 -9.82 0.78
C LEU A 80 18.96 -10.44 1.45
N HIS A 81 19.17 -11.25 2.49
CA HIS A 81 18.09 -11.83 3.27
C HIS A 81 17.24 -10.74 3.94
N GLN A 82 17.88 -9.72 4.53
CA GLN A 82 17.19 -8.57 5.14
C GLN A 82 16.42 -7.73 4.11
N GLN A 83 16.98 -7.51 2.91
CA GLN A 83 16.27 -6.85 1.81
C GLN A 83 14.99 -7.61 1.46
N TRP A 84 15.08 -8.94 1.30
CA TRP A 84 13.90 -9.76 1.03
C TRP A 84 12.92 -9.77 2.20
N LEU A 85 13.38 -9.88 3.44
CA LEU A 85 12.51 -9.83 4.62
C LEU A 85 11.70 -8.53 4.63
N HIS A 86 12.35 -7.40 4.37
CA HIS A 86 11.66 -6.11 4.28
C HIS A 86 10.59 -6.08 3.18
N VAL A 87 10.91 -6.59 1.99
CA VAL A 87 9.94 -6.73 0.90
C VAL A 87 8.73 -7.59 1.33
N HIS A 88 8.96 -8.71 2.01
CA HIS A 88 7.89 -9.57 2.50
C HIS A 88 7.03 -8.88 3.56
N GLN A 89 7.62 -8.10 4.47
CA GLN A 89 6.87 -7.32 5.46
C GLN A 89 5.97 -6.27 4.80
N LEU A 90 6.49 -5.54 3.80
CA LEU A 90 5.70 -4.59 3.02
C LEU A 90 4.57 -5.30 2.26
N PHE A 91 4.86 -6.44 1.64
CA PHE A 91 3.87 -7.21 0.90
C PHE A 91 2.77 -7.77 1.82
N PHE A 92 3.14 -8.23 3.02
CA PHE A 92 2.19 -8.67 4.01
C PHE A 92 1.27 -7.53 4.45
N LEU A 93 1.83 -6.34 4.74
CA LEU A 93 1.06 -5.14 5.05
C LEU A 93 0.08 -4.81 3.91
N LEU A 94 0.52 -4.87 2.66
CA LEU A 94 -0.33 -4.62 1.50
C LEU A 94 -1.53 -5.58 1.49
N ARG A 95 -1.29 -6.87 1.66
CA ARG A 95 -2.37 -7.88 1.69
C ARG A 95 -3.33 -7.66 2.85
N GLN A 96 -2.84 -7.24 4.01
CA GLN A 96 -3.71 -6.89 5.15
C GLN A 96 -4.61 -5.70 4.81
N ILE A 97 -4.06 -4.64 4.22
CA ILE A 97 -4.86 -3.48 3.78
C ILE A 97 -5.88 -3.87 2.73
N ASP A 98 -5.49 -4.64 1.72
CA ASP A 98 -6.42 -5.09 0.67
C ASP A 98 -7.55 -5.96 1.26
N THR A 99 -7.24 -6.81 2.24
CA THR A 99 -8.24 -7.66 2.92
C THR A 99 -9.23 -6.80 3.72
N GLU A 100 -8.75 -5.85 4.52
CA GLU A 100 -9.62 -4.98 5.31
C GLU A 100 -10.43 -4.03 4.44
N LEU A 101 -9.86 -3.52 3.34
CA LEU A 101 -10.58 -2.68 2.39
C LEU A 101 -11.67 -3.48 1.64
N LYS A 102 -11.38 -4.72 1.25
CA LYS A 102 -12.37 -5.63 0.66
C LYS A 102 -13.50 -5.95 1.66
N ARG A 103 -13.16 -6.14 2.94
CA ARG A 103 -14.14 -6.36 3.99
C ARG A 103 -15.02 -5.13 4.21
N ALA A 104 -14.41 -3.94 4.30
CA ALA A 104 -15.13 -2.69 4.46
C ALA A 104 -16.10 -2.43 3.30
N SER A 105 -15.67 -2.63 2.05
CA SER A 105 -16.55 -2.53 0.87
C SER A 105 -17.63 -3.61 0.84
N HIS A 106 -17.37 -4.81 1.35
CA HIS A 106 -18.42 -5.82 1.45
C HIS A 106 -19.51 -5.46 2.47
N GLU A 107 -19.16 -4.73 3.51
CA GLU A 107 -20.07 -4.35 4.60
C GLU A 107 -20.79 -3.01 4.34
N ASN A 108 -20.41 -2.25 3.31
CA ASN A 108 -20.99 -0.93 3.03
C ASN A 108 -21.16 -0.69 1.51
N ASP A 109 -22.41 -0.56 1.08
CA ASP A 109 -22.76 -0.47 -0.34
C ASP A 109 -22.34 0.84 -0.99
N THR A 110 -22.37 1.95 -0.24
CA THR A 110 -21.90 3.26 -0.71
C THR A 110 -20.42 3.21 -1.06
N LEU A 111 -19.60 2.64 -0.17
CA LEU A 111 -18.17 2.42 -0.38
C LEU A 111 -17.92 1.45 -1.54
N ARG A 112 -18.68 0.35 -1.62
CA ARG A 112 -18.57 -0.63 -2.72
C ARG A 112 -18.79 0.02 -4.08
N SER A 113 -19.93 0.70 -4.24
CA SER A 113 -20.31 1.40 -5.47
C SER A 113 -19.26 2.44 -5.87
N TRP A 114 -18.74 3.17 -4.88
CA TRP A 114 -17.66 4.13 -5.13
C TRP A 114 -16.37 3.46 -5.60
N MET A 115 -15.94 2.36 -4.98
CA MET A 115 -14.76 1.61 -5.38
C MET A 115 -14.88 1.08 -6.82
N ASP A 116 -16.03 0.50 -7.17
CA ASP A 116 -16.30 0.01 -8.53
C ASP A 116 -16.22 1.15 -9.56
N SER A 117 -16.66 2.36 -9.18
CA SER A 117 -16.55 3.56 -10.02
C SER A 117 -15.11 4.04 -10.27
N LEU A 118 -14.16 3.66 -9.41
CA LEU A 118 -12.74 3.98 -9.59
C LEU A 118 -12.09 3.04 -10.59
N GLU A 119 -12.38 1.73 -10.51
CA GLU A 119 -11.88 0.74 -11.47
C GLU A 119 -12.34 1.07 -12.90
N GLY A 120 -13.61 1.45 -13.06
CA GLY A 120 -14.14 1.92 -14.33
C GLY A 120 -13.47 3.20 -14.87
N ARG A 121 -12.97 4.08 -14.00
CA ARG A 121 -12.24 5.30 -14.39
C ARG A 121 -10.81 5.02 -14.84
N VAL A 122 -10.12 4.09 -14.17
CA VAL A 122 -8.77 3.67 -14.58
C VAL A 122 -8.82 3.00 -15.95
N TYR A 123 -9.80 2.12 -16.19
CA TYR A 123 -9.98 1.45 -17.47
C TYR A 123 -10.26 2.44 -18.63
N ARG A 124 -11.12 3.43 -18.40
CA ARG A 124 -11.39 4.49 -19.40
C ARG A 124 -10.18 5.37 -19.68
N SER A 125 -9.39 5.73 -18.67
CA SER A 125 -8.18 6.55 -18.86
C SER A 125 -7.12 5.82 -19.69
N ALA A 126 -6.94 4.51 -19.50
CA ALA A 126 -5.97 3.73 -20.26
C ALA A 126 -6.36 3.58 -21.75
N LEU A 127 -7.66 3.45 -22.05
CA LEU A 127 -8.16 3.36 -23.42
C LEU A 127 -8.05 4.68 -24.21
N VAL A 128 -8.11 5.83 -23.53
CA VAL A 128 -7.92 7.15 -24.17
C VAL A 128 -6.48 7.36 -24.65
N HIS A 129 -5.50 6.64 -24.08
CA HIS A 129 -4.10 6.69 -24.54
C HIS A 129 -3.79 5.70 -25.68
N LEU A 130 -4.77 4.95 -26.16
CA LEU A 130 -4.60 3.93 -27.22
C LEU A 130 -5.27 4.32 -28.55
N ASN A 131 -5.82 5.53 -28.67
CA ASN A 131 -6.41 6.07 -29.90
C ASN A 131 -5.66 7.30 -30.39
#